data_AF-A0AAU6SAC9-F1
#
_entry.id   AF-A0AAU6SAC9-F1
#
_cell.length_a   1.000
_cell.length_b   1.000
_cell.length_c   1.000
_cell.angle_alpha   90.00
_cell.angle_beta   90.00
_cell.angle_gamma   90.00
#
_symmetry.space_group_name_H-M   'P 1'
#
loop_
_entity.id
_entity.type
_entity.pdbx_description
1 polymer ?
#
loop_
_entity_poly.entity_id
_entity_poly.type
_entity_poly.pdbx_seq_one_letter_code
_entity_poly.pdbx_strand_id
1 'polypeptide(L)'
;MTSEDTRAARTEAVRALEAEFGELINRFRRIITENANRVSPGMLPGAYKVFTTIVRREGITLSALAEALTADKGQISRTVRELEQLNLIQRTPDPDDGRSSLLSPTPFGLERLAEARAPQESLLVDALAAWPVDDILNLTRLLHALTLGERPSD
;
A
#
# COMPACT_ATOMS: atom_id res chain seq x y z
N MET A 1 16.76 -10.45 -38.42
CA MET A 1 17.01 -10.49 -36.96
C MET A 1 17.30 -11.93 -36.57
N THR A 2 18.49 -12.20 -36.06
CA THR A 2 18.88 -13.52 -35.54
C THR A 2 18.20 -13.78 -34.19
N SER A 3 18.13 -15.05 -33.75
CA SER A 3 17.59 -15.42 -32.44
C SER A 3 18.30 -14.72 -31.27
N GLU A 4 19.55 -14.34 -31.46
CA GLU A 4 20.38 -13.62 -30.49
C GLU A 4 19.98 -12.14 -30.38
N ASP A 5 19.67 -11.51 -31.52
CA ASP A 5 19.15 -10.14 -31.64
C ASP A 5 17.80 -9.99 -30.90
N THR A 6 16.95 -11.01 -31.00
CA THR A 6 15.64 -11.05 -30.31
C THR A 6 15.78 -11.22 -28.79
N ARG A 7 16.77 -12.00 -28.33
CA ARG A 7 17.04 -12.18 -26.89
C ARG A 7 17.65 -10.92 -26.28
N ALA A 8 18.57 -10.26 -26.98
CA ALA A 8 19.16 -9.00 -26.56
C ALA A 8 18.07 -7.91 -26.44
N ALA A 9 17.23 -7.74 -27.47
CA ALA A 9 16.13 -6.79 -27.46
C ALA A 9 15.14 -7.05 -26.30
N ARG A 10 14.79 -8.32 -26.03
CA ARG A 10 13.95 -8.69 -24.88
C ARG A 10 14.59 -8.29 -23.54
N THR A 11 15.88 -8.52 -23.40
CA THR A 11 16.61 -8.23 -22.14
C THR A 11 16.64 -6.72 -21.88
N GLU A 12 16.87 -5.93 -22.93
CA GLU A 12 16.86 -4.46 -22.83
C GLU A 12 15.46 -3.95 -22.46
N ALA A 13 14.41 -4.45 -23.10
CA ALA A 13 13.04 -4.08 -22.79
C ALA A 13 12.65 -4.37 -21.32
N VAL A 14 13.11 -5.51 -20.78
CA VAL A 14 12.88 -5.86 -19.36
C VAL A 14 13.66 -4.93 -18.43
N ARG A 15 14.91 -4.57 -18.74
CA ARG A 15 15.71 -3.64 -17.92
C ARG A 15 15.09 -2.24 -17.89
N ALA A 16 14.60 -1.75 -19.02
CA ALA A 16 13.89 -0.49 -19.07
C ALA A 16 12.65 -0.52 -18.17
N LEU A 17 11.86 -1.60 -18.20
CA LEU A 17 10.71 -1.78 -17.32
C LEU A 17 11.10 -1.82 -15.84
N GLU A 18 12.18 -2.51 -15.48
CA GLU A 18 12.70 -2.55 -14.10
C GLU A 18 13.08 -1.16 -13.59
N ALA A 19 13.71 -0.33 -14.43
CA ALA A 19 14.06 1.05 -14.08
C ALA A 19 12.81 1.90 -13.80
N GLU A 20 11.79 1.81 -14.66
CA GLU A 20 10.52 2.51 -14.47
C GLU A 20 9.80 2.05 -13.19
N PHE A 21 9.85 0.76 -12.85
CA PHE A 21 9.31 0.28 -11.56
C PHE A 21 10.09 0.82 -10.37
N GLY A 22 11.42 0.92 -10.47
CA GLY A 22 12.25 1.54 -9.44
C GLY A 22 11.80 2.98 -9.15
N GLU A 23 11.60 3.77 -10.20
CA GLU A 23 11.12 5.15 -10.09
C GLU A 23 9.70 5.23 -9.50
N LEU A 24 8.79 4.36 -9.96
CA LEU A 24 7.44 4.30 -9.44
C LEU A 24 7.42 3.95 -7.94
N ILE A 25 8.21 2.96 -7.52
CA ILE A 25 8.37 2.57 -6.11
C ILE A 25 8.93 3.73 -5.28
N ASN A 26 9.91 4.47 -5.80
CA ASN A 26 10.48 5.62 -5.11
C ASN A 26 9.46 6.75 -4.93
N ARG A 27 8.62 7.00 -5.94
CA ARG A 27 7.49 7.95 -5.85
C ARG A 27 6.47 7.49 -4.81
N PHE A 28 6.07 6.21 -4.84
CA PHE A 28 5.15 5.66 -3.83
C PHE A 28 5.72 5.73 -2.42
N ARG A 29 7.01 5.45 -2.21
CA ARG A 29 7.66 5.58 -0.90
C ARG A 29 7.58 7.02 -0.37
N ARG A 30 7.80 8.02 -1.22
CA ARG A 30 7.66 9.44 -0.84
C ARG A 30 6.24 9.76 -0.40
N ILE A 31 5.25 9.32 -1.18
CA ILE A 31 3.83 9.45 -0.88
C ILE A 31 3.48 8.85 0.49
N ILE A 32 3.94 7.63 0.77
CA ILE A 32 3.69 6.95 2.04
C ILE A 32 4.31 7.71 3.21
N THR A 33 5.54 8.20 3.06
CA THR A 33 6.22 8.99 4.10
C THR A 33 5.49 10.30 4.38
N GLU A 34 5.06 11.01 3.34
CA GLU A 34 4.27 12.24 3.50
C GLU A 34 2.93 11.98 4.19
N ASN A 35 2.23 10.91 3.80
CA ASN A 35 0.96 10.55 4.42
C ASN A 35 1.11 10.15 5.87
N ALA A 36 2.15 9.38 6.20
CA ALA A 36 2.46 9.03 7.57
C ALA A 36 2.59 10.31 8.41
N ASN A 37 3.40 11.26 7.94
CA ASN A 37 3.61 12.53 8.63
C ASN A 37 2.35 13.41 8.72
N ARG A 38 1.44 13.34 7.75
CA ARG A 38 0.13 14.03 7.79
C ARG A 38 -0.84 13.38 8.78
N VAL A 39 -0.88 12.05 8.86
CA VAL A 39 -1.69 11.31 9.85
C VAL A 39 -1.21 11.58 11.27
N SER A 40 0.10 11.63 11.50
CA SER A 40 0.67 12.11 12.75
C SER A 40 2.10 12.60 12.53
N PRO A 41 2.46 13.81 12.99
CA PRO A 41 3.83 14.30 12.90
C PRO A 41 4.85 13.28 13.43
N GLY A 42 5.88 12.98 12.64
CA GLY A 42 6.92 12.03 13.02
C GLY A 42 6.55 10.54 12.89
N MET A 43 5.33 10.21 12.45
CA MET A 43 4.94 8.81 12.22
C MET A 43 5.82 8.16 11.15
N LEU A 44 6.32 6.97 11.45
CA LEU A 44 7.13 6.19 10.52
C LEU A 44 6.27 5.51 9.44
N PRO A 45 6.79 5.30 8.22
CA PRO A 45 6.08 4.58 7.14
C PRO A 45 5.55 3.21 7.55
N GLY A 46 6.27 2.49 8.42
CA GLY A 46 5.84 1.20 8.96
C GLY A 46 4.58 1.31 9.82
N ALA A 47 4.50 2.32 10.69
CA ALA A 47 3.32 2.56 11.51
C ALA A 47 2.11 2.94 10.66
N TYR A 48 2.30 3.76 9.63
CA TYR A 48 1.26 4.06 8.65
C TYR A 48 0.78 2.81 7.89
N LYS A 49 1.67 1.88 7.54
CA LYS A 49 1.30 0.61 6.89
C LYS A 49 0.47 -0.28 7.82
N VAL A 50 0.80 -0.34 9.10
CA VAL A 50 0.02 -1.04 10.13
C VAL A 50 -1.37 -0.43 10.23
N PHE A 51 -1.44 0.89 10.42
CA PHE A 51 -2.69 1.63 10.54
C PHE A 51 -3.62 1.42 9.34
N THR A 52 -3.12 1.63 8.11
CA THR A 52 -3.91 1.45 6.89
C THR A 52 -4.32 0.00 6.62
N THR A 53 -3.61 -0.97 7.20
CA THR A 53 -4.02 -2.38 7.12
C THR A 53 -5.15 -2.70 8.08
N ILE A 54 -5.14 -2.12 9.29
CA ILE A 54 -6.27 -2.19 10.24
C ILE A 54 -7.51 -1.55 9.62
N VAL A 55 -7.39 -0.37 9.02
CA VAL A 55 -8.51 0.31 8.33
C VAL A 55 -9.10 -0.55 7.22
N ARG A 56 -8.27 -1.23 6.42
CA ARG A 56 -8.77 -2.05 5.29
C ARG A 56 -9.48 -3.34 5.73
N ARG A 57 -9.12 -3.88 6.89
CA ARG A 57 -9.55 -5.22 7.33
C ARG A 57 -10.56 -5.21 8.47
N GLU A 58 -10.93 -4.04 8.99
CA GLU A 58 -11.95 -3.78 10.01
C GLU A 58 -12.25 -4.96 10.95
N GLY A 59 -11.62 -4.96 12.14
CA GLY A 59 -11.77 -6.06 13.11
C GLY A 59 -10.74 -7.17 12.89
N ILE A 60 -9.45 -6.81 12.87
CA ILE A 60 -8.35 -7.77 12.74
C ILE A 60 -7.67 -8.04 14.08
N THR A 61 -7.34 -9.30 14.37
CA THR A 61 -6.55 -9.64 15.56
C THR A 61 -5.07 -9.26 15.40
N LEU A 62 -4.37 -9.06 16.51
CA LEU A 62 -2.93 -8.78 16.49
C LEU A 62 -2.11 -9.87 15.77
N SER A 63 -2.50 -11.15 15.92
CA SER A 63 -1.81 -12.27 15.26
C SER A 63 -2.00 -12.22 13.76
N ALA A 64 -3.26 -12.09 13.31
CA ALA A 64 -3.58 -12.00 11.89
C ALA A 64 -2.94 -10.76 11.24
N LEU A 65 -2.82 -9.66 11.98
CA LEU A 65 -2.13 -8.46 11.52
C LEU A 65 -0.62 -8.68 11.33
N ALA A 66 0.02 -9.38 12.27
CA ALA A 66 1.44 -9.72 12.17
C ALA A 66 1.72 -10.68 11.01
N GLU A 67 0.87 -11.68 10.82
CA GLU A 67 0.93 -12.60 9.68
C GLU A 67 0.74 -11.87 8.35
N ALA A 68 -0.30 -11.03 8.24
CA ALA A 68 -0.62 -10.28 7.03
C ALA A 68 0.48 -9.28 6.61
N LEU A 69 1.30 -8.83 7.56
CA LEU A 69 2.41 -7.91 7.33
C LEU A 69 3.77 -8.62 7.31
N THR A 70 3.79 -9.95 7.51
CA THR A 70 5.03 -10.76 7.60
C THR A 70 6.03 -10.12 8.58
N ALA A 71 5.54 -9.71 9.75
CA ALA A 71 6.29 -8.91 10.73
C ALA A 71 6.30 -9.57 12.11
N ASP A 72 7.33 -9.25 12.90
CA ASP A 72 7.43 -9.72 14.29
C ASP A 72 6.25 -9.23 15.15
N LYS A 73 5.68 -10.14 15.94
CA LYS A 73 4.52 -9.85 16.81
C LYS A 73 4.86 -8.80 17.87
N GLY A 74 6.09 -8.77 18.38
CA GLY A 74 6.56 -7.76 19.32
C GLY A 74 6.61 -6.36 18.71
N GLN A 75 7.11 -6.25 17.47
CA GLN A 75 7.10 -5.00 16.70
C GLN A 75 5.69 -4.51 16.40
N ILE A 76 4.80 -5.40 15.93
CA ILE A 76 3.41 -5.03 15.65
C ILE A 76 2.69 -4.62 16.94
N SER A 77 2.91 -5.32 18.05
CA SER A 77 2.36 -4.95 19.36
C SER A 77 2.80 -3.56 19.85
N ARG A 78 4.07 -3.20 19.66
CA ARG A 78 4.57 -1.83 19.96
C ARG A 78 3.87 -0.79 19.08
N THR A 79 3.78 -1.05 17.79
CA THR A 79 3.17 -0.14 16.82
C THR A 79 1.67 0.06 17.10
N VAL A 80 0.95 -1.02 17.40
CA VAL A 80 -0.48 -0.96 17.77
C VAL A 80 -0.68 -0.10 19.00
N ARG A 81 0.16 -0.25 20.04
CA ARG A 81 0.07 0.59 21.24
C ARG A 81 0.30 2.07 20.96
N GLU A 82 1.25 2.40 20.08
CA GLU A 82 1.48 3.78 19.64
C GLU A 82 0.25 4.34 18.90
N LEU A 83 -0.35 3.56 18.01
CA LEU A 83 -1.56 3.96 17.29
C LEU A 83 -2.78 4.13 18.22
N GLU A 84 -2.91 3.29 19.25
CA GLU A 84 -3.93 3.43 20.31
C GLU A 84 -3.70 4.72 21.11
N GLN A 85 -2.44 5.04 21.48
CA GLN A 85 -2.08 6.27 22.19
C GLN A 85 -2.38 7.53 21.37
N LEU A 86 -2.22 7.45 20.05
CA LEU A 86 -2.60 8.52 19.11
C LEU A 86 -4.11 8.59 18.85
N ASN A 87 -4.92 7.74 19.50
CA ASN A 87 -6.37 7.62 19.29
C ASN A 87 -6.76 7.28 17.84
N LEU A 88 -5.86 6.70 17.04
CA LEU A 88 -6.12 6.36 15.64
C LEU A 88 -6.84 5.01 15.49
N ILE A 89 -6.63 4.11 16.44
CA ILE A 89 -7.29 2.81 16.49
C ILE A 89 -7.81 2.54 17.89
N GLN A 90 -8.72 1.59 17.97
CA GLN A 90 -9.28 1.08 19.21
C GLN A 90 -9.26 -0.44 19.20
N ARG A 91 -9.37 -1.00 20.40
CA ARG A 91 -9.38 -2.43 20.65
C ARG A 91 -10.68 -2.83 21.33
N THR A 92 -11.34 -3.84 20.79
CA THR A 92 -12.53 -4.45 21.40
C THR A 92 -12.27 -5.92 21.70
N PRO A 93 -12.89 -6.49 22.76
CA PRO A 93 -12.88 -7.93 22.96
C PRO A 93 -13.38 -8.64 21.71
N ASP A 94 -12.73 -9.74 21.36
CA ASP A 94 -13.18 -10.60 20.28
C ASP A 94 -14.38 -11.44 20.80
N PRO A 95 -15.57 -11.34 20.17
CA PRO A 95 -16.76 -12.05 20.62
C PRO A 95 -16.66 -13.57 20.46
N ASP A 96 -15.80 -14.05 19.55
CA ASP A 96 -15.61 -15.46 19.25
C ASP A 96 -14.46 -16.08 20.08
N ASP A 97 -13.50 -15.24 20.50
CA ASP A 97 -12.42 -15.62 21.42
C ASP A 97 -12.14 -14.51 22.45
N GLY A 98 -12.68 -14.64 23.66
CA GLY A 98 -12.47 -13.66 24.74
C GLY A 98 -11.02 -13.48 25.21
N ARG A 99 -10.06 -14.30 24.74
CA ARG A 99 -8.61 -14.11 24.99
C ARG A 99 -7.94 -13.23 23.93
N SER A 100 -8.63 -13.01 22.83
CA SER A 100 -8.24 -12.24 21.65
C SER A 100 -8.89 -10.85 21.72
N SER A 101 -8.37 -9.94 20.89
CA SER A 101 -8.97 -8.63 20.71
C SER A 101 -8.89 -8.21 19.27
N LEU A 102 -9.95 -7.54 18.82
CA LEU A 102 -10.07 -7.01 17.48
C LEU A 102 -9.59 -5.56 17.46
N LEU A 103 -8.82 -5.22 16.43
CA LEU A 103 -8.33 -3.89 16.17
C LEU A 103 -9.15 -3.27 15.05
N SER A 104 -9.63 -2.06 15.29
CA SER A 104 -10.43 -1.28 14.33
C SER A 104 -10.01 0.19 14.39
N PRO A 105 -10.17 0.96 13.29
CA PRO A 105 -9.93 2.39 13.36
C PRO A 105 -10.96 3.09 14.24
N THR A 106 -10.58 4.22 14.83
CA THR A 106 -11.54 5.15 15.44
C THR A 106 -12.11 6.09 14.37
N PRO A 107 -13.22 6.80 14.65
CA PRO A 107 -13.68 7.88 13.77
C PRO A 107 -12.60 8.94 13.52
N PHE A 108 -11.83 9.31 14.56
CA PHE A 108 -10.70 10.22 14.45
C PHE A 108 -9.61 9.67 13.52
N GLY A 109 -9.27 8.38 13.65
CA GLY A 109 -8.31 7.75 12.75
C GLY A 109 -8.75 7.82 11.29
N LEU A 110 -10.02 7.53 11.01
CA LEU A 110 -10.57 7.61 9.65
C LEU A 110 -10.51 9.02 9.08
N GLU A 111 -10.87 10.03 9.87
CA GLU A 111 -10.78 11.45 9.50
C GLU A 111 -9.33 11.83 9.15
N ARG A 112 -8.38 11.53 10.05
CA ARG A 112 -6.95 11.82 9.84
C ARG A 112 -6.38 11.12 8.61
N LEU A 113 -6.84 9.90 8.32
CA LEU A 113 -6.43 9.17 7.13
C LEU A 113 -6.97 9.82 5.85
N ALA A 114 -8.23 10.26 5.86
CA ALA A 114 -8.85 10.95 4.73
C ALA A 114 -8.12 12.26 4.43
N GLU A 115 -7.88 13.08 5.46
CA GLU A 115 -7.11 14.33 5.34
C GLU A 115 -5.70 14.09 4.80
N ALA A 116 -5.01 13.04 5.28
CA ALA A 116 -3.66 12.73 4.82
C ALA A 116 -3.60 12.36 3.34
N ARG A 117 -4.65 11.70 2.80
CA ARG A 117 -4.72 11.21 1.42
C ARG A 117 -5.29 12.22 0.43
N ALA A 118 -6.08 13.20 0.88
CA ALA A 118 -6.70 14.20 0.00
C ALA A 118 -5.73 14.85 -1.01
N PRO A 119 -4.47 15.19 -0.66
CA PRO A 119 -3.52 15.77 -1.61
C PRO A 119 -3.05 14.83 -2.73
N GLN A 120 -3.22 13.51 -2.58
CA GLN A 120 -2.70 12.51 -3.52
C GLN A 120 -3.77 11.86 -4.37
N GLU A 121 -5.03 11.94 -3.96
CA GLU A 121 -6.16 11.54 -4.81
C GLU A 121 -6.15 12.31 -6.15
N SER A 122 -5.61 13.54 -6.16
CA SER A 122 -5.40 14.28 -7.41
C SER A 122 -4.13 13.86 -8.17
N LEU A 123 -3.06 13.38 -7.53
CA LEU A 123 -1.76 13.19 -8.21
C LEU A 123 -1.78 12.19 -9.36
N LEU A 124 -2.45 11.04 -9.19
CA LEU A 124 -2.53 10.04 -10.27
C LEU A 124 -3.46 10.52 -11.38
N VAL A 125 -4.56 11.18 -11.01
CA VAL A 125 -5.50 11.79 -11.96
C VAL A 125 -4.79 12.88 -12.77
N ASP A 126 -4.03 13.76 -12.11
CA ASP A 126 -3.26 14.84 -12.72
C ASP A 126 -2.13 14.27 -13.62
N ALA A 127 -1.42 13.23 -13.16
CA ALA A 127 -0.37 12.58 -13.94
C ALA A 127 -0.89 11.91 -15.21
N LEU A 128 -2.14 11.42 -15.19
CA LEU A 128 -2.80 10.76 -16.31
C LEU A 128 -3.74 11.70 -17.08
N ALA A 129 -3.89 12.96 -16.67
CA ALA A 129 -4.91 13.87 -17.22
C ALA A 129 -4.74 14.12 -18.72
N ALA A 130 -3.50 14.07 -19.22
CA ALA A 130 -3.18 14.24 -20.64
C ALA A 130 -3.12 12.92 -21.42
N TRP A 131 -3.31 11.77 -20.76
CA TRP A 131 -3.20 10.46 -21.41
C TRP A 131 -4.50 10.12 -22.15
N PRO A 132 -4.42 9.56 -23.36
CA PRO A 132 -5.57 8.90 -23.99
C PRO A 132 -6.13 7.80 -23.09
N VAL A 133 -7.46 7.64 -23.09
CA VAL A 133 -8.13 6.60 -22.30
C VAL A 133 -7.63 5.20 -22.68
N ASP A 134 -7.36 4.96 -23.96
CA ASP A 134 -6.85 3.67 -24.45
C ASP A 134 -5.48 3.32 -23.85
N ASP A 135 -4.60 4.29 -23.63
CA ASP A 135 -3.30 4.06 -22.98
C ASP A 135 -3.47 3.71 -21.49
N ILE A 136 -4.41 4.36 -20.80
CA ILE A 136 -4.75 4.05 -19.40
C ILE A 136 -5.31 2.63 -19.29
N LEU A 137 -6.23 2.25 -20.18
CA LEU A 137 -6.81 0.90 -20.21
C LEU A 137 -5.75 -0.15 -20.54
N ASN A 138 -4.87 0.13 -21.51
CA ASN A 138 -3.78 -0.76 -21.88
C ASN A 138 -2.80 -0.95 -20.72
N LEU A 139 -2.37 0.14 -20.05
CA LEU A 139 -1.50 0.05 -18.89
C LEU A 139 -2.14 -0.76 -17.76
N THR A 140 -3.44 -0.54 -17.49
CA THR A 140 -4.19 -1.29 -16.48
C THR A 140 -4.17 -2.79 -16.78
N ARG A 141 -4.43 -3.17 -18.02
CA ARG A 141 -4.40 -4.56 -18.49
C ARG A 141 -3.02 -5.20 -18.33
N LEU A 142 -1.97 -4.48 -18.74
CA LEU A 142 -0.59 -4.97 -18.65
C LEU A 142 -0.14 -5.15 -17.19
N LEU A 143 -0.46 -4.20 -16.31
CA LEU A 143 -0.18 -4.31 -14.87
C LEU A 143 -0.92 -5.48 -14.22
N HIS A 144 -2.17 -5.71 -14.61
CA HIS A 144 -2.95 -6.85 -14.13
C HIS A 144 -2.30 -8.18 -14.53
N ALA A 145 -1.99 -8.36 -15.81
CA ALA A 145 -1.31 -9.56 -16.31
C ALA A 145 0.04 -9.78 -15.63
N LEU A 146 0.83 -8.73 -15.43
CA LEU A 146 2.10 -8.80 -14.70
C LEU A 146 1.91 -9.25 -13.24
N THR A 147 0.87 -8.72 -12.56
CA THR A 147 0.58 -9.07 -11.16
C THR A 147 0.22 -10.55 -11.00
N LEU A 148 -0.43 -11.14 -12.00
CA LEU A 148 -0.78 -12.57 -12.03
C LEU A 148 0.34 -13.46 -12.61
N GLY A 149 1.36 -12.87 -13.25
CA GLY A 149 2.39 -13.62 -13.97
C GLY A 149 1.91 -14.24 -15.28
N GLU A 150 0.87 -13.66 -15.89
CA GLU A 150 0.20 -14.18 -17.08
C GLU A 150 0.52 -13.34 -18.33
N ARG A 151 0.25 -13.91 -19.51
CA ARG A 151 0.33 -13.14 -20.76
C ARG A 151 -0.93 -12.27 -20.88
N PRO A 152 -0.80 -10.96 -21.14
CA PRO A 152 -1.95 -10.09 -21.30
C PRO A 152 -2.73 -10.51 -22.56
N SER A 153 -4.04 -10.72 -22.41
CA SER A 153 -4.98 -11.01 -23.50
C SER A 153 -5.28 -9.76 -24.30
N ASP A 154 -5.40 -9.87 -25.63
CA ASP A 154 -5.73 -8.75 -26.52
C ASP A 154 -7.14 -8.18 -26.26
#